data_AF-A0A5B7ITD6-F1
#
_entry.id   AF-A0A5B7ITD6-F1
#
_cell.length_a   1.000
_cell.length_b   1.000
_cell.length_c   1.000
_cell.angle_alpha   90.00
_cell.angle_beta   90.00
_cell.angle_gamma   90.00
#
_symmetry.space_group_name_H-M   'P 1'
#
loop_
_entity.id
_entity.type
_entity.pdbx_description
1 polymer ?
#
loop_
_entity_poly.entity_id
_entity_poly.type
_entity_poly.pdbx_seq_one_letter_code
_entity_poly.pdbx_strand_id
1 'polypeptide(L)'
;MATLVTAQGFINDSLSKYVKELTSHLPDTLNVVYLVNSGSEANDLALRLARSHTGHKDVVVFDEAYHGNLGNLIDISPKMFKRMPQGKKDFVHVIPYPDTYRGPHRNDSSGSGVCVFT
;
A
#
# COMPACT_ATOMS: atom_id res chain seq x y z
N MET A 1 -2.80 12.23 19.52
CA MET A 1 -3.11 13.58 18.99
C MET A 1 -2.90 13.54 17.49
N ALA A 2 -3.89 13.92 16.69
CA ALA A 2 -3.80 13.86 15.22
C ALA A 2 -2.99 15.03 14.63
N THR A 3 -2.13 14.76 13.65
CA THR A 3 -1.27 15.76 12.99
C THR A 3 -1.56 15.79 11.48
N LEU A 4 -1.95 16.95 10.96
CA LEU A 4 -2.11 17.21 9.53
C LEU A 4 -0.81 17.77 8.95
N VAL A 5 -0.35 17.19 7.84
CA VAL A 5 0.80 17.69 7.08
C VAL A 5 0.33 18.23 5.72
N THR A 6 0.58 19.52 5.46
CA THR A 6 0.30 20.16 4.16
C THR A 6 1.61 20.60 3.50
N ALA A 7 1.70 20.48 2.17
CA ALA A 7 2.93 20.78 1.43
C ALA A 7 3.36 22.25 1.54
N GLN A 8 2.41 23.18 1.69
CA GLN A 8 2.66 24.61 1.78
C GLN A 8 2.59 25.16 3.23
N GLY A 9 2.33 24.30 4.23
CA GLY A 9 2.23 24.72 5.64
C GLY A 9 0.97 25.51 6.00
N PHE A 10 0.07 25.77 5.04
CA PHE A 10 -1.23 26.38 5.32
C PHE A 10 -2.17 25.37 5.94
N ILE A 11 -2.83 25.78 7.02
CA ILE A 11 -3.84 25.00 7.75
C ILE A 11 -5.20 25.64 7.51
N ASN A 12 -6.20 24.79 7.25
CA ASN A 12 -7.60 25.20 7.10
C ASN A 12 -8.43 24.43 8.15
N ASP A 13 -9.40 25.11 8.77
CA ASP A 13 -10.27 24.52 9.79
C ASP A 13 -11.07 23.32 9.26
N SER A 14 -11.55 23.39 8.02
CA SER A 14 -12.25 22.30 7.37
C SER A 14 -11.36 21.07 7.19
N LEU A 15 -10.10 21.28 6.81
CA LEU A 15 -9.12 20.19 6.68
C LEU A 15 -8.77 19.60 8.06
N SER A 16 -8.62 20.46 9.07
CA SER A 16 -8.33 20.03 10.44
C SER A 16 -9.46 19.22 11.04
N LYS A 17 -10.72 19.62 10.79
CA LYS A 17 -11.90 18.85 11.18
C LYS A 17 -11.93 17.51 10.45
N TYR A 18 -11.73 17.51 9.13
CA TYR A 18 -11.70 16.28 8.35
C TYR A 18 -10.65 15.29 8.84
N VAL A 19 -9.41 15.74 9.10
CA VAL A 19 -8.34 14.88 9.62
C VAL A 19 -8.68 14.32 10.99
N LYS A 20 -9.24 15.13 11.89
CA LYS A 20 -9.66 14.65 13.22
C LYS A 20 -10.71 13.53 13.12
N GLU A 21 -11.75 13.76 12.32
CA GLU A 21 -12.80 12.76 12.07
C GLU A 21 -12.21 11.49 11.43
N LEU A 22 -11.37 11.63 10.40
CA LEU A 22 -10.71 10.49 9.75
C LEU A 22 -9.89 9.65 10.74
N THR A 23 -9.07 10.30 11.57
CA THR A 23 -8.23 9.59 12.56
C THR A 23 -9.03 8.94 13.68
N SER A 24 -10.27 9.38 13.94
CA SER A 24 -11.13 8.76 14.96
C SER A 24 -11.58 7.34 14.61
N HIS A 25 -11.49 6.98 13.32
CA HIS A 25 -11.80 5.64 12.81
C HIS A 25 -10.56 4.74 12.66
N LEU A 26 -9.37 5.24 12.99
CA LEU A 26 -8.11 4.52 12.87
C LEU A 26 -7.56 4.15 14.25
N PRO A 27 -6.71 3.11 14.36
CA PRO A 27 -5.96 2.85 15.58
C PRO A 27 -5.13 4.07 16.02
N ASP A 28 -4.90 4.24 17.33
CA ASP A 28 -4.19 5.40 17.91
C ASP A 28 -2.79 5.62 17.33
N THR A 29 -2.15 4.56 16.85
CA THR A 29 -0.83 4.59 16.20
C THR A 29 -0.85 5.25 14.82
N LEU A 30 -2.01 5.35 14.16
CA LEU A 30 -2.20 5.96 12.85
C LEU A 30 -2.81 7.36 12.99
N ASN A 31 -1.99 8.31 13.42
CA ASN A 31 -2.43 9.67 13.79
C ASN A 31 -1.79 10.80 12.96
N VAL A 32 -1.01 10.49 11.92
CA VAL A 32 -0.43 11.50 11.00
C VAL A 32 -1.04 11.34 9.61
N VAL A 33 -1.55 12.43 9.04
CA VAL A 33 -2.23 12.42 7.74
C VAL A 33 -1.53 13.33 6.74
N TYR A 34 -1.19 12.77 5.59
CA TYR A 34 -0.73 13.47 4.40
C TYR A 34 -1.85 13.48 3.36
N LEU A 35 -2.25 14.67 2.91
CA LEU A 35 -3.27 14.82 1.87
C LEU A 35 -2.60 14.89 0.50
N VAL A 36 -3.13 14.12 -0.44
CA VAL A 36 -2.65 13.99 -1.84
C VAL A 36 -3.85 13.97 -2.78
N ASN A 37 -3.61 14.11 -4.08
CA ASN A 37 -4.67 14.30 -5.07
C ASN A 37 -5.23 12.98 -5.63
N SER A 38 -4.55 11.85 -5.39
CA SER A 38 -4.98 10.55 -5.90
C SER A 38 -4.48 9.38 -5.05
N GLY A 39 -5.10 8.21 -5.23
CA GLY A 39 -4.61 6.97 -4.62
C GLY A 39 -3.23 6.54 -5.14
N SER A 40 -2.86 6.92 -6.38
CA SER A 40 -1.51 6.68 -6.87
C SER A 40 -0.49 7.53 -6.12
N GLU A 41 -0.76 8.83 -5.93
CA GLU A 41 0.12 9.68 -5.11
C GLU A 41 0.22 9.19 -3.65
N ALA A 42 -0.87 8.65 -3.11
CA ALA A 42 -0.88 8.10 -1.75
C ALA A 42 0.05 6.88 -1.64
N ASN A 43 -0.03 5.94 -2.58
CA ASN A 43 0.83 4.76 -2.59
C ASN A 43 2.29 5.10 -2.90
N ASP A 44 2.54 6.07 -3.78
CA ASP A 44 3.90 6.58 -4.03
C ASP A 44 4.52 7.17 -2.76
N LEU A 45 3.76 8.01 -2.05
CA LEU A 45 4.21 8.58 -0.78
C LEU A 45 4.42 7.50 0.28
N ALA A 46 3.52 6.52 0.40
CA ALA A 46 3.66 5.41 1.32
C ALA A 46 4.96 4.62 1.06
N LEU A 47 5.26 4.33 -0.21
CA LEU A 47 6.50 3.65 -0.59
C LEU A 47 7.75 4.49 -0.25
N ARG A 48 7.69 5.81 -0.46
CA ARG A 48 8.78 6.73 -0.06
C ARG A 48 8.97 6.77 1.46
N LEU A 49 7.89 6.84 2.23
CA LEU A 49 7.94 6.83 3.70
C LEU A 49 8.54 5.53 4.22
N ALA A 50 8.10 4.37 3.71
CA ALA A 50 8.61 3.07 4.11
C ALA A 50 10.12 2.93 3.82
N ARG A 51 10.55 3.33 2.61
CA ARG A 51 11.97 3.32 2.22
C ARG A 51 12.82 4.27 3.06
N SER A 52 12.30 5.47 3.34
CA SER A 52 12.99 6.45 4.18
C SER A 52 13.15 5.96 5.62
N HIS A 53 12.11 5.32 6.16
CA HIS A 53 12.11 4.81 7.53
C HIS A 53 13.00 3.57 7.71
N THR A 54 12.96 2.63 6.76
CA THR A 54 13.64 1.33 6.88
C THR A 54 15.02 1.29 6.22
N GLY A 55 15.28 2.16 5.24
CA GLY A 55 16.45 2.08 4.36
C GLY A 55 16.39 0.97 3.31
N HIS A 56 15.34 0.13 3.31
CA HIS A 56 15.18 -0.99 2.40
C HIS A 56 14.38 -0.63 1.15
N LYS A 57 14.75 -1.20 0.01
CA LYS A 57 14.06 -0.96 -1.28
C LYS A 57 13.05 -2.03 -1.65
N ASP A 58 13.20 -3.21 -1.06
CA ASP A 58 12.43 -4.41 -1.35
C ASP A 58 10.96 -4.26 -0.97
N VAL A 59 10.07 -4.83 -1.79
CA VAL A 59 8.62 -4.76 -1.61
C VAL A 59 8.01 -6.13 -1.88
N VAL A 60 7.13 -6.56 -0.99
CA VAL A 60 6.31 -7.78 -1.18
C VAL A 60 4.92 -7.38 -1.65
N VAL A 61 4.42 -8.00 -2.72
CA VAL A 61 3.11 -7.71 -3.32
C VAL A 61 2.37 -8.99 -3.72
N PHE A 62 1.04 -8.94 -3.75
CA PHE A 62 0.23 -10.06 -4.24
C PHE A 62 0.20 -10.13 -5.77
N ASP A 63 0.12 -11.34 -6.32
CA ASP A 63 0.22 -11.62 -7.77
C ASP A 63 -0.86 -10.95 -8.67
N GLU A 64 -1.93 -10.45 -8.06
CA GLU A 64 -3.02 -9.71 -8.74
C GLU A 64 -3.11 -8.24 -8.29
N ALA A 65 -2.09 -7.73 -7.59
CA ALA A 65 -2.11 -6.39 -7.04
C ALA A 65 -2.04 -5.29 -8.11
N TYR A 66 -2.73 -4.18 -7.82
CA TYR A 66 -2.68 -2.93 -8.57
C TYR A 66 -2.53 -1.77 -7.58
N HIS A 67 -1.41 -1.07 -7.67
CA HIS A 67 -1.07 0.03 -6.76
C HIS A 67 -1.19 1.42 -7.41
N GLY A 68 -1.44 1.49 -8.72
CA GLY A 68 -1.59 2.74 -9.45
C GLY A 68 -0.87 2.72 -10.80
N ASN A 69 -0.88 3.87 -11.47
CA ASN A 69 -0.32 4.01 -12.81
C ASN A 69 0.91 4.95 -12.87
N LEU A 70 1.49 5.30 -11.72
CA LEU A 70 2.78 5.99 -11.66
C LEU A 70 3.91 4.97 -11.92
N GLY A 71 5.03 5.41 -12.50
CA GLY A 71 6.10 4.50 -12.93
C GLY A 71 6.60 3.55 -11.83
N ASN A 72 6.81 4.06 -10.61
CA ASN A 72 7.21 3.24 -9.46
C ASN A 72 6.12 2.28 -8.96
N LEU A 73 4.84 2.61 -9.19
CA LEU A 73 3.70 1.79 -8.80
C LEU A 73 3.44 0.69 -9.83
N ILE A 74 3.70 0.97 -11.10
CA ILE A 74 3.70 -0.01 -12.17
C ILE A 74 4.71 -1.12 -11.86
N ASP A 75 5.93 -0.76 -11.44
CA ASP A 75 6.99 -1.71 -11.08
C ASP A 75 6.58 -2.69 -9.96
N ILE A 76 5.73 -2.25 -9.02
CA ILE A 76 5.21 -3.08 -7.93
C ILE A 76 3.80 -3.62 -8.18
N SER A 77 3.23 -3.43 -9.38
CA SER A 77 1.88 -3.90 -9.71
C SER A 77 1.95 -5.07 -10.70
N PRO A 78 1.85 -6.33 -10.26
CA PRO A 78 1.91 -7.49 -11.14
C PRO A 78 0.90 -7.43 -12.28
N LYS A 79 -0.31 -6.92 -12.01
CA LYS A 79 -1.34 -6.73 -13.03
C LYS A 79 -0.88 -5.85 -14.21
N MET A 80 0.07 -4.95 -13.97
CA MET A 80 0.63 -4.02 -14.95
C MET A 80 1.95 -4.54 -15.53
N PHE A 81 2.97 -4.81 -14.71
CA PHE A 81 4.29 -5.14 -15.24
C PHE A 81 4.33 -6.48 -15.98
N LYS A 82 3.41 -7.43 -15.71
CA LYS A 82 3.27 -8.68 -16.49
C LYS A 82 2.94 -8.42 -17.97
N ARG A 83 2.41 -7.23 -18.29
CA ARG A 83 2.07 -6.81 -19.65
C ARG A 83 3.16 -5.95 -20.29
N MET A 84 4.26 -5.70 -19.57
CA MET A 84 5.35 -4.85 -20.02
C MET A 84 6.58 -5.68 -20.42
N PRO A 85 7.34 -5.26 -21.44
CA PRO A 85 8.56 -5.97 -21.85
C PRO A 85 9.61 -6.13 -20.73
N GLN A 86 9.66 -5.16 -19.82
CA GLN A 86 10.65 -5.11 -18.73
C GLN A 86 10.34 -6.08 -17.59
N GLY A 87 9.09 -6.54 -17.47
CA GLY A 87 8.66 -7.47 -16.44
C GLY A 87 8.89 -7.00 -14.99
N LYS A 88 8.99 -7.98 -14.09
CA LYS A 88 9.18 -7.79 -12.65
C LYS A 88 10.58 -7.25 -12.35
N LYS A 89 10.70 -6.27 -11.45
CA LYS A 89 11.99 -5.80 -10.93
C LYS A 89 12.54 -6.75 -9.85
N ASP A 90 13.87 -6.74 -9.65
CA ASP A 90 14.55 -7.62 -8.69
C ASP A 90 14.11 -7.38 -7.24
N PHE A 91 13.88 -6.11 -6.87
CA PHE A 91 13.44 -5.72 -5.52
C PHE A 91 11.96 -6.04 -5.24
N VAL A 92 11.23 -6.63 -6.20
CA VAL A 92 9.80 -6.94 -6.06
C VAL A 92 9.62 -8.44 -5.87
N HIS A 93 9.04 -8.79 -4.73
CA HIS A 93 8.74 -10.15 -4.32
C HIS A 93 7.24 -10.38 -4.46
N VAL A 94 6.84 -11.30 -5.34
CA VAL A 94 5.44 -11.56 -5.65
C VAL A 94 4.99 -12.81 -4.91
N ILE A 95 3.93 -12.69 -4.13
CA ILE A 95 3.33 -13.79 -3.36
C ILE A 95 1.92 -14.11 -3.90
N PRO A 96 1.46 -15.36 -3.80
CA PRO A 96 0.12 -15.74 -4.23
C PRO A 96 -0.94 -15.03 -3.38
N TYR A 97 -2.06 -14.67 -3.99
CA TYR A 97 -3.20 -14.14 -3.26
C TYR A 97 -3.81 -15.23 -2.35
N PRO A 98 -4.20 -14.93 -1.10
CA PRO A 98 -4.84 -15.90 -0.20
C PRO A 98 -6.30 -16.15 -0.63
N ASP A 99 -6.48 -16.75 -1.80
CA ASP A 99 -7.79 -17.12 -2.36
C ASP A 99 -8.20 -18.52 -1.85
N THR A 100 -9.13 -18.58 -0.91
CA THR A 100 -9.63 -19.86 -0.37
C THR A 100 -10.55 -20.62 -1.35
N TYR A 101 -10.96 -19.99 -2.46
CA TYR A 101 -11.85 -20.57 -3.47
C TYR A 101 -11.06 -21.07 -4.69
N ARG A 102 -10.21 -20.23 -5.30
CA ARG A 102 -9.41 -20.58 -6.50
C ARG A 102 -7.93 -20.77 -6.23
N GLY A 103 -7.45 -20.45 -5.03
CA GLY A 103 -6.05 -20.62 -4.66
C GLY A 103 -5.69 -22.07 -4.40
N PRO A 104 -4.38 -22.35 -4.27
CA PRO A 104 -3.86 -23.70 -4.02
C PRO A 104 -4.26 -24.25 -2.64
N HIS A 105 -4.52 -23.37 -1.66
CA HIS A 105 -4.94 -23.73 -0.31
C HIS A 105 -6.43 -23.41 -0.12
N ARG A 106 -7.28 -24.43 -0.30
CA ARG A 106 -8.75 -24.33 -0.13
C ARG A 106 -9.16 -24.73 1.29
N ASN A 107 -10.26 -24.15 1.76
CA ASN A 107 -10.80 -24.38 3.12
C ASN A 107 -11.49 -25.76 3.24
N ASP A 108 -10.75 -26.86 3.15
CA ASP A 108 -11.27 -28.21 3.46
C ASP A 108 -11.03 -28.61 4.93
N SER A 109 -10.35 -27.77 5.71
CA SER A 109 -10.20 -27.91 7.16
C SER A 109 -10.04 -26.54 7.79
N SER A 110 -10.71 -26.33 8.91
CA SER A 110 -10.88 -25.08 9.68
C SER A 110 -9.56 -24.42 10.14
N GLY A 111 -8.82 -23.85 9.19
CA GLY A 111 -7.63 -23.04 9.39
C GLY A 111 -7.52 -22.06 8.22
N SER A 112 -8.03 -20.85 8.45
CA SER A 112 -8.01 -19.69 7.56
C SER A 112 -6.76 -19.61 6.67
N GLY A 113 -6.96 -19.46 5.35
CA GLY A 113 -5.95 -19.38 4.30
C GLY A 113 -4.64 -18.71 4.72
N VAL A 114 -3.65 -19.54 5.08
CA VAL A 114 -2.33 -19.08 5.49
C VAL A 114 -1.49 -18.85 4.23
N CYS A 115 -1.10 -17.60 3.99
CA CYS A 115 0.02 -17.31 3.10
C CYS A 115 1.30 -17.67 3.88
N VAL A 116 1.85 -18.87 3.64
CA VAL A 116 3.08 -19.31 4.31
C VAL A 116 4.27 -18.67 3.60
N PHE A 117 5.05 -17.87 4.33
CA PHE A 117 6.36 -17.41 3.92
C PHE A 117 7.36 -18.57 4.13
N THR A 118 7.47 -19.48 3.18
CA THR A 118 8.59 -20.45 3.13
C THR A 118 9.60 -20.03 2.09
#